data_AF-A0A6C0LK31-F1
#
_entry.id   AF-A0A6C0LK31-F1
#
_cell.length_a   1.000
_cell.length_b   1.000
_cell.length_c   1.000
_cell.angle_alpha   90.00
_cell.angle_beta   90.00
_cell.angle_gamma   90.00
#
_symmetry.space_group_name_H-M   'P 1'
#
loop_
_entity.id
_entity.type
_entity.pdbx_description
1 polymer ?
#
loop_
_entity_poly.entity_id
_entity_poly.type
_entity_poly.pdbx_seq_one_letter_code
_entity_poly.pdbx_strand_id
1 'polypeptide(L)'
;MDMTLVLFLFICFIAYVCFVNYNYSEGFTDASGNRRTSTSSSSSSSTNSGPNGIAGNASTYAANLKATSVKLADTLLITKYRSDYESAIMNAEELVNHLMLQTTLSINTAKPQETIEKLVALHRAQAALNAVMKFVDSS
;
A
#
# COMPACT_ATOMS: atom_id res chain seq x y z
N MET A 1 34.46 -42.41 -30.69
CA MET A 1 33.68 -41.66 -29.70
C MET A 1 32.72 -42.63 -29.06
N ASP A 2 32.86 -42.84 -27.76
CA ASP A 2 32.09 -43.87 -27.04
C ASP A 2 30.59 -43.55 -27.08
N MET A 3 29.76 -44.56 -27.34
CA MET A 3 28.30 -44.39 -27.45
C MET A 3 27.67 -43.78 -26.19
N THR A 4 28.30 -43.96 -25.03
CA THR A 4 27.93 -43.33 -23.76
C THR A 4 28.15 -41.81 -23.75
N LEU A 5 29.19 -41.31 -24.41
CA LEU A 5 29.47 -39.88 -24.50
C LEU A 5 28.47 -39.17 -25.43
N VAL A 6 28.05 -39.84 -26.50
CA VAL A 6 27.00 -39.35 -27.42
C VAL A 6 25.64 -39.28 -26.70
N LEU A 7 25.30 -40.29 -25.89
CA LEU A 7 24.06 -40.32 -25.13
C LEU A 7 24.01 -39.22 -24.06
N PHE A 8 25.13 -38.96 -23.37
CA PHE A 8 25.23 -37.89 -22.38
C PHE A 8 25.05 -36.50 -23.01
N LEU A 9 25.71 -36.23 -24.15
CA LEU A 9 25.53 -34.96 -24.87
C LEU A 9 24.10 -34.79 -25.38
N PHE A 10 23.45 -35.86 -25.84
CA PHE A 10 22.07 -35.82 -26.28
C PHE A 10 21.10 -35.48 -25.14
N ILE A 11 21.31 -36.05 -23.94
CA ILE A 11 20.50 -35.73 -22.76
C ILE A 11 20.72 -34.30 -22.26
N CYS A 12 21.97 -33.81 -22.28
CA CYS A 12 22.27 -32.41 -21.97
C CYS A 12 21.61 -31.44 -22.97
N PHE A 13 21.60 -31.79 -24.25
CA PHE A 13 20.95 -30.99 -25.28
C PHE A 13 19.42 -30.94 -25.09
N ILE A 14 18.79 -32.07 -24.77
CA ILE A 14 17.35 -32.11 -24.45
C ILE A 14 17.03 -31.28 -23.21
N ALA A 15 17.82 -31.41 -22.14
CA ALA A 15 17.63 -30.61 -20.92
C ALA A 15 17.79 -29.11 -21.20
N TYR A 16 18.77 -28.72 -22.01
CA TYR A 16 19.00 -27.34 -22.43
C TYR A 16 17.84 -26.78 -23.25
N VAL A 17 17.34 -27.54 -24.24
CA VAL A 17 16.17 -27.14 -25.04
C VAL A 17 14.92 -27.05 -24.16
N CYS A 18 14.71 -28.00 -23.24
CA CYS A 18 13.65 -27.89 -22.25
C CYS A 18 13.82 -26.60 -21.44
N PHE A 19 14.99 -26.31 -20.89
CA PHE A 19 15.19 -25.12 -20.05
C PHE A 19 15.02 -23.79 -20.82
N VAL A 20 15.43 -23.75 -22.08
CA VAL A 20 15.27 -22.56 -22.94
C VAL A 20 13.82 -22.39 -23.41
N ASN A 21 13.08 -23.48 -23.64
CA ASN A 21 11.69 -23.45 -24.08
C ASN A 21 10.71 -23.30 -22.91
N TYR A 22 11.05 -23.82 -21.74
CA TYR A 22 10.45 -23.46 -20.45
C TYR A 22 10.98 -22.10 -19.99
N ASN A 23 10.61 -21.06 -20.75
CA ASN A 23 10.57 -19.70 -20.22
C ASN A 23 9.72 -19.77 -18.94
N TYR A 24 10.36 -19.71 -17.78
CA TYR A 24 9.71 -19.82 -16.47
C TYR A 24 8.66 -18.71 -16.35
N SER A 25 7.44 -18.99 -16.80
CA SER A 25 6.25 -18.30 -16.33
C SER A 25 5.92 -18.97 -15.01
N GLU A 26 6.60 -18.53 -13.95
CA GLU A 26 6.15 -18.75 -12.60
C GLU A 26 4.84 -17.98 -12.44
N GLY A 27 3.76 -18.63 -12.87
CA GLY A 27 2.40 -18.20 -12.65
C GLY A 27 2.08 -18.39 -11.17
N PHE A 28 2.57 -17.50 -10.32
CA PHE A 28 1.85 -17.20 -9.09
C PHE A 28 0.52 -16.61 -9.55
N THR A 29 -0.52 -17.45 -9.55
CA THR A 29 -1.88 -16.94 -9.69
C THR A 29 -2.11 -16.18 -8.41
N ASP A 30 -1.94 -14.86 -8.44
CA ASP A 30 -2.42 -14.05 -7.33
C ASP A 30 -3.93 -14.26 -7.21
N ALA A 31 -4.49 -13.95 -6.04
CA ALA A 31 -5.90 -14.17 -5.75
C ALA A 31 -6.88 -13.32 -6.61
N SER A 32 -6.44 -12.70 -7.72
CA SER A 32 -7.27 -11.98 -8.70
C SER A 32 -7.77 -12.84 -9.88
N GLY A 33 -7.32 -14.10 -10.02
CA GLY A 33 -7.86 -15.02 -11.03
C GLY A 33 -7.67 -14.60 -12.50
N ASN A 34 -6.79 -13.62 -12.79
CA ASN A 34 -6.56 -13.20 -14.16
C ASN A 34 -5.43 -14.01 -14.81
N ARG A 35 -5.78 -14.87 -15.77
CA ARG A 35 -4.80 -15.57 -16.62
C ARG A 35 -4.06 -14.53 -17.46
N ARG A 36 -2.80 -14.22 -17.10
CA ARG A 36 -1.86 -13.62 -18.06
C ARG A 36 -1.47 -14.70 -19.06
N THR A 37 -2.24 -14.83 -20.13
CA THR A 37 -1.81 -15.54 -21.33
C THR A 37 -0.59 -14.83 -21.89
N SER A 38 0.55 -15.49 -21.80
CA SER A 38 1.75 -15.20 -22.56
C SER A 38 1.40 -15.25 -24.04
N THR A 39 1.33 -14.09 -24.68
CA THR A 39 1.34 -13.99 -26.14
C THR A 39 2.36 -12.93 -26.51
N SER A 40 3.46 -13.41 -27.07
CA SER A 40 4.49 -12.61 -27.70
C SER A 40 3.91 -11.85 -28.90
N SER A 41 4.25 -10.56 -28.94
CA SER A 41 4.31 -9.64 -30.10
C SER A 41 3.05 -9.32 -30.90
N SER A 42 2.87 -7.99 -31.04
CA SER A 42 2.27 -7.22 -32.13
C SER A 42 0.75 -7.30 -32.39
N SER A 43 0.16 -6.10 -32.34
CA SER A 43 -1.00 -5.61 -33.09
C SER A 43 -2.31 -6.40 -33.01
N SER A 44 -3.25 -5.89 -32.20
CA SER A 44 -4.57 -5.49 -32.71
C SER A 44 -5.32 -4.74 -31.64
N SER A 45 -5.76 -3.55 -32.03
CA SER A 45 -6.85 -2.82 -31.42
C SER A 45 -8.12 -3.67 -31.34
N SER A 46 -9.00 -3.23 -30.43
CA SER A 46 -10.44 -3.56 -30.38
C SER A 46 -10.77 -4.91 -29.74
N THR A 47 -11.73 -5.08 -28.83
CA THR A 47 -12.55 -4.22 -27.96
C THR A 47 -13.39 -5.22 -27.15
N ASN A 48 -13.54 -4.97 -25.85
CA ASN A 48 -14.66 -5.32 -24.97
C ASN A 48 -15.44 -6.64 -25.16
N SER A 49 -15.58 -7.40 -24.07
CA SER A 49 -16.90 -7.90 -23.61
C SER A 49 -16.87 -8.42 -22.17
N GLY A 50 -17.41 -7.63 -21.25
CA GLY A 50 -17.66 -7.94 -19.83
C GLY A 50 -17.69 -6.62 -19.04
N PRO A 51 -18.81 -6.21 -18.42
CA PRO A 51 -19.06 -4.81 -18.12
C PRO A 51 -18.13 -4.35 -16.99
N ASN A 52 -17.05 -3.67 -17.35
CA ASN A 52 -16.32 -2.77 -16.48
C ASN A 52 -17.24 -1.57 -16.17
N GLY A 53 -18.28 -1.82 -15.37
CA GLY A 53 -18.96 -0.74 -14.67
C GLY A 53 -17.93 -0.05 -13.77
N ILE A 54 -18.23 1.18 -13.34
CA ILE A 54 -17.41 1.95 -12.39
C ILE A 54 -17.05 1.11 -11.13
N ALA A 55 -17.86 0.09 -10.80
CA ALA A 55 -17.63 -0.89 -9.73
C ALA A 55 -16.76 -2.11 -10.08
N GLY A 56 -16.54 -2.46 -11.37
CA GLY A 56 -15.78 -3.65 -11.79
C GLY A 56 -14.31 -3.62 -11.40
N ASN A 57 -13.73 -2.42 -11.30
CA ASN A 57 -12.37 -2.20 -10.78
C ASN A 57 -12.32 -1.92 -9.27
N ALA A 58 -13.47 -1.80 -8.59
CA ALA A 58 -13.52 -1.45 -7.17
C ALA A 58 -12.94 -2.57 -6.28
N SER A 59 -13.16 -3.84 -6.65
CA SER A 59 -12.56 -4.99 -5.95
C SER A 59 -11.03 -4.96 -6.03
N THR A 60 -10.49 -4.69 -7.20
CA THR A 60 -9.04 -4.58 -7.42
C THR A 60 -8.45 -3.37 -6.68
N TYR A 61 -9.14 -2.23 -6.69
CA TYR A 61 -8.72 -1.05 -5.93
C TYR A 61 -8.74 -1.31 -4.41
N ALA A 62 -9.79 -1.95 -3.89
CA ALA A 62 -9.88 -2.33 -2.48
C ALA A 62 -8.76 -3.32 -2.08
N ALA A 63 -8.44 -4.29 -2.95
CA ALA A 63 -7.33 -5.21 -2.73
C ALA A 63 -5.96 -4.48 -2.68
N ASN A 64 -5.72 -3.52 -3.59
CA ASN A 64 -4.51 -2.70 -3.59
C ASN A 64 -4.41 -1.80 -2.34
N LEU A 65 -5.54 -1.25 -1.88
CA LEU A 65 -5.59 -0.47 -0.65
C LEU A 65 -5.29 -1.33 0.57
N LYS A 66 -5.85 -2.53 0.64
CA LYS A 66 -5.55 -3.51 1.70
C LYS A 66 -4.08 -3.93 1.68
N ALA A 67 -3.51 -4.21 0.51
CA ALA A 67 -2.10 -4.56 0.39
C ALA A 67 -1.18 -3.43 0.89
N THR A 68 -1.53 -2.18 0.56
CA THR A 68 -0.79 -1.00 1.04
C THR A 68 -0.95 -0.83 2.56
N SER A 69 -2.14 -1.05 3.10
CA SER A 69 -2.39 -1.01 4.54
C SER A 69 -1.59 -2.08 5.31
N VAL A 70 -1.53 -3.32 4.81
CA VAL A 70 -0.71 -4.39 5.41
C VAL A 70 0.77 -4.01 5.35
N LYS A 71 1.25 -3.53 4.20
CA LYS A 71 2.64 -3.06 4.07
C LYS A 71 2.97 -1.94 5.06
N LEU A 72 2.06 -1.00 5.28
CA LEU A 72 2.23 0.07 6.25
C LEU A 72 2.23 -0.47 7.69
N ALA A 73 1.35 -1.42 8.02
CA ALA A 73 1.35 -2.08 9.31
C ALA A 73 2.70 -2.79 9.59
N ASP A 74 3.21 -3.52 8.61
CA ASP A 74 4.50 -4.22 8.70
C ASP A 74 5.69 -3.25 8.80
N THR A 75 5.62 -2.11 8.11
CA THR A 75 6.70 -1.10 8.09
C THR A 75 6.74 -0.28 9.38
N LEU A 76 5.57 0.00 9.97
CA LEU A 76 5.46 0.78 11.21
C LEU A 76 5.78 -0.08 12.44
N LEU A 77 5.68 -1.42 12.37
CA LEU A 77 5.92 -2.29 13.53
C LEU A 77 5.18 -1.80 14.79
N ILE A 78 3.90 -1.46 14.64
CA ILE A 78 3.08 -0.79 15.67
C ILE A 78 3.12 -1.58 16.99
N THR A 79 3.02 -2.90 16.92
CA THR A 79 3.05 -3.79 18.10
C THR A 79 4.37 -3.70 18.88
N LYS A 80 5.49 -3.42 18.21
CA LYS A 80 6.82 -3.33 18.84
C LYS A 80 7.08 -1.94 19.44
N TYR A 81 6.68 -0.89 18.73
CA TYR A 81 6.94 0.50 19.13
C TYR A 81 5.71 1.20 19.71
N ARG A 82 4.70 0.44 20.14
CA ARG A 82 3.41 0.96 20.65
C ARG A 82 3.61 2.03 21.73
N SER A 83 4.46 1.76 22.72
CA SER A 83 4.74 2.69 23.83
C SER A 83 5.40 3.99 23.34
N ASP A 84 6.30 3.90 22.35
CA ASP A 84 6.97 5.07 21.77
C ASP A 84 5.99 5.90 20.95
N TYR A 85 5.08 5.24 20.21
CA TYR A 85 4.01 5.89 19.45
C TYR A 85 2.98 6.56 20.35
N GLU A 86 2.52 5.91 21.42
CA GLU A 86 1.64 6.54 22.42
C GLU A 86 2.30 7.79 23.02
N SER A 87 3.57 7.69 23.39
CA SER A 87 4.33 8.84 23.93
C SER A 87 4.45 9.98 22.91
N ALA A 88 4.73 9.66 21.65
CA ALA A 88 4.80 10.65 20.58
C ALA A 88 3.44 11.34 20.32
N ILE A 89 2.35 10.57 20.32
CA ILE A 89 0.99 11.08 20.12
C ILE A 89 0.57 11.98 21.29
N MET A 90 0.84 11.58 22.54
CA MET A 90 0.57 12.42 23.71
C MET A 90 1.35 13.73 23.68
N ASN A 91 2.64 13.69 23.32
CA ASN A 91 3.45 14.91 23.17
C ASN A 91 2.91 15.81 22.04
N ALA A 92 2.41 15.23 20.95
CA ALA A 92 1.79 15.98 19.88
C ALA A 92 0.44 16.59 20.29
N GLU A 93 -0.37 15.90 21.10
CA GLU A 93 -1.60 16.44 21.69
C GLU A 93 -1.28 17.62 22.62
N GLU A 94 -0.28 17.48 23.49
CA GLU A 94 0.17 18.56 24.36
C GLU A 94 0.63 19.79 23.55
N LEU A 95 1.41 19.57 22.48
CA LEU A 95 1.82 20.64 21.58
C LEU A 95 0.62 21.34 20.93
N VAL A 96 -0.38 20.59 20.46
CA VAL A 96 -1.61 21.16 19.88
C VAL A 96 -2.37 21.98 20.92
N ASN A 97 -2.47 21.50 22.16
CA ASN A 97 -3.10 22.25 23.25
C ASN A 97 -2.37 23.57 23.53
N HIS A 98 -1.03 23.57 23.51
CA HIS A 98 -0.23 24.78 23.67
C HIS A 98 -0.43 25.75 22.51
N LEU A 99 -0.49 25.24 21.26
CA LEU A 99 -0.78 26.06 20.08
C LEU A 99 -2.20 26.63 20.10
N MET A 100 -3.18 25.88 20.60
CA MET A 100 -4.56 26.38 20.78
C MET A 100 -4.60 27.51 21.80
N LEU A 101 -3.89 27.35 22.92
CA LEU A 101 -3.77 28.40 23.94
C LEU A 101 -3.07 29.63 23.37
N GLN A 102 -1.93 29.47 22.69
CA GLN A 102 -1.22 30.56 22.04
C GLN A 102 -2.11 31.29 21.02
N THR A 103 -2.84 30.54 20.20
CA THR A 103 -3.76 31.09 19.19
C THR A 103 -4.88 31.89 19.86
N THR A 104 -5.45 31.38 20.95
CA THR A 104 -6.49 32.06 21.73
C THR A 104 -5.98 33.36 22.36
N LEU A 105 -4.79 33.32 22.96
CA LEU A 105 -4.15 34.50 23.57
C LEU A 105 -3.66 35.53 22.53
N SER A 106 -3.48 35.11 21.28
CA SER A 106 -3.04 35.97 20.16
C SER A 106 -4.20 36.49 19.31
N ILE A 107 -5.45 36.39 19.79
CA ILE A 107 -6.62 36.91 19.07
C ILE A 107 -6.46 38.40 18.81
N ASN A 108 -6.50 38.77 17.54
CA ASN A 108 -6.60 40.15 17.13
C ASN A 108 -8.08 40.56 17.15
N THR A 109 -8.44 41.45 18.07
CA THR A 109 -9.82 41.92 18.25
C THR A 109 -10.37 42.69 17.05
N ALA A 110 -9.51 43.19 16.15
CA ALA A 110 -9.94 43.85 14.92
C ALA A 110 -10.33 42.87 13.80
N LYS A 111 -9.80 41.65 13.80
CA LYS A 111 -10.09 40.59 12.81
C LYS A 111 -10.04 39.20 13.46
N PRO A 112 -10.98 38.88 14.37
CA PRO A 112 -10.92 37.63 15.15
C PRO A 112 -11.17 36.37 14.31
N GLN A 113 -11.75 36.53 13.11
CA GLN A 113 -12.21 35.42 12.28
C GLN A 113 -11.08 34.47 11.84
N GLU A 114 -9.91 35.02 11.45
CA GLU A 114 -8.75 34.22 11.05
C GLU A 114 -8.23 33.36 12.22
N THR A 115 -8.19 33.94 13.42
CA THR A 115 -7.73 33.24 14.62
C THR A 115 -8.71 32.15 15.04
N ILE A 116 -10.02 32.39 14.90
CA ILE A 116 -11.07 31.41 15.20
C ILE A 116 -11.02 30.23 14.20
N GLU A 117 -10.81 30.49 12.90
CA GLU A 117 -10.67 29.43 11.89
C GLU A 117 -9.45 28.54 12.19
N LYS A 118 -8.32 29.16 12.56
CA LYS A 118 -7.12 28.43 12.98
C LYS A 118 -7.36 27.60 14.24
N LEU A 119 -8.11 28.14 15.22
CA LEU A 119 -8.47 27.42 16.43
C LEU A 119 -9.35 26.20 16.15
N VAL A 120 -10.31 26.31 15.21
CA VAL A 120 -11.15 25.18 14.77
C VAL A 120 -10.31 24.11 14.08
N ALA A 121 -9.34 24.50 13.25
CA ALA A 121 -8.43 23.56 12.61
C ALA A 121 -7.57 22.79 13.64
N LEU A 122 -7.07 23.48 14.66
CA LEU A 122 -6.31 22.84 15.75
C LEU A 122 -7.19 21.88 16.58
N HIS A 123 -8.44 22.24 16.88
CA HIS A 123 -9.35 21.34 17.57
C HIS A 123 -9.64 20.07 16.76
N ARG A 124 -9.78 20.18 15.43
CA ARG A 124 -9.91 19.01 14.55
C ARG A 124 -8.64 18.15 14.54
N ALA A 125 -7.46 18.77 14.61
CA ALA A 125 -6.21 18.04 14.74
C ALA A 125 -6.17 17.23 16.05
N GLN A 126 -6.62 17.80 17.17
CA GLN A 126 -6.74 17.07 18.44
C GLN A 126 -7.66 15.85 18.32
N ALA A 127 -8.84 16.00 17.69
CA ALA A 127 -9.75 14.88 17.46
C ALA A 127 -9.13 13.79 16.58
N ALA A 128 -8.37 14.17 15.56
CA ALA A 128 -7.63 13.24 14.71
C ALA A 128 -6.52 12.51 15.49
N LEU A 129 -5.75 13.21 16.33
CA LEU A 129 -4.72 12.63 17.20
C LEU A 129 -5.32 11.59 18.16
N ASN A 130 -6.48 11.86 18.75
CA ASN A 130 -7.19 10.89 19.60
C ASN A 130 -7.64 9.65 18.80
N ALA A 131 -8.11 9.82 17.56
CA ALA A 131 -8.42 8.69 16.69
C ALA A 131 -7.18 7.85 16.34
N VAL A 132 -6.02 8.49 16.12
CA VAL A 132 -4.74 7.80 15.90
C VAL A 132 -4.30 7.05 17.17
N MET A 133 -4.49 7.63 18.36
CA MET A 133 -4.20 6.95 19.63
C MET A 133 -5.04 5.67 19.77
N LYS A 134 -6.35 5.75 19.51
CA LYS A 134 -7.23 4.57 19.53
C LYS A 134 -6.82 3.51 18.52
N PHE A 135 -6.39 3.92 17.33
CA PHE A 135 -5.90 3.01 16.31
C PHE A 135 -4.65 2.25 16.80
N VAL A 136 -3.68 2.96 17.39
CA VAL A 136 -2.46 2.38 17.98
C VAL A 136 -2.79 1.47 19.18
N ASP A 137 -3.78 1.82 19.99
CA ASP A 137 -4.24 0.99 21.12
C ASP A 137 -4.92 -0.30 20.66
N SER A 138 -5.70 -0.23 19.57
CA SER A 138 -6.43 -1.37 19.00
C SER A 138 -5.60 -2.31 18.11
N SER A 139 -4.37 -1.92 17.74
CA SER A 139 -3.47 -2.66 16.84
C SER A 139 -2.54 -3.60 17.60
#